data_AF-A0A4Q8K1R6-F1
#
_entry.id   AF-A0A4Q8K1R6-F1
#
_cell.length_a   1.000
_cell.length_b   1.000
_cell.length_c   1.000
_cell.angle_alpha   90.00
_cell.angle_beta   90.00
_cell.angle_gamma   90.00
#
_symmetry.space_group_name_H-M   'P 1'
#
loop_
_entity.id
_entity.type
_entity.pdbx_description
1 polymer ?
#
loop_
_entity_poly.entity_id
_entity_poly.type
_entity_poly.pdbx_seq_one_letter_code
_entity_poly.pdbx_strand_id
1 'polypeptide(L)'
;MVLRGTMPIIASLTVMFMTVDDVISDHNIQHLQTEKLFYLEKGQFRLVERVEARFTNGSSITVACYRYGKRKIIENVLNSERRALIIEIDRTEMNFMLNKCSEFLENTILRQPESGIPLSGTSRDYQYIYPGTKWCGSGTVANHYNDLGSEMQTDLCCREHDFCNDTIESKMIKYGLINEADYTRSHCDCDEKFSKCLKKTNTRSANNVGNLFFNKLTLQCFKMDHPIIKCLSFRRHWVFFSRKETCEDYEFDKHLPPTWQFFDPKYYE
;
A
#
# COMPACT_ATOMS: atom_id res chain seq x y z
N MET A 1 56.08 12.96 -28.73
CA MET A 1 55.63 11.75 -28.01
C MET A 1 55.21 12.16 -26.60
N VAL A 2 54.05 12.79 -26.53
CA VAL A 2 53.35 13.20 -25.30
C VAL A 2 51.88 13.10 -25.67
N LEU A 3 51.12 12.39 -24.84
CA LEU A 3 49.78 12.73 -24.34
C LEU A 3 49.24 11.46 -23.67
N ARG A 4 49.41 11.37 -22.34
CA ARG A 4 48.67 10.43 -21.49
C ARG A 4 47.21 10.89 -21.48
N GLY A 5 46.35 10.16 -22.17
CA GLY A 5 44.91 10.36 -22.14
C GLY A 5 44.33 9.96 -20.79
N THR A 6 43.68 10.92 -20.13
CA THR A 6 42.69 10.68 -19.09
C THR A 6 41.43 10.11 -19.75
N MET A 7 41.04 8.88 -19.42
CA MET A 7 39.71 8.35 -19.76
C MET A 7 38.66 9.02 -18.85
N PRO A 8 37.57 9.60 -19.39
CA PRO A 8 36.43 9.96 -18.56
C PRO A 8 35.66 8.68 -18.22
N ILE A 9 35.46 8.45 -16.94
CA ILE A 9 34.52 7.48 -16.39
C ILE A 9 33.13 7.97 -16.77
N ILE A 10 32.47 7.29 -17.71
CA ILE A 10 31.05 7.50 -17.99
C ILE A 10 30.29 6.92 -16.79
N ALA A 11 29.84 7.79 -15.89
CA ALA A 11 28.86 7.46 -14.87
C ALA A 11 27.52 7.19 -15.56
N SER A 12 27.28 5.93 -15.93
CA SER A 12 25.95 5.45 -16.26
C SER A 12 25.29 5.00 -14.96
N LEU A 13 24.45 5.86 -14.40
CA LEU A 13 23.54 5.52 -13.31
C LEU A 13 22.28 6.37 -13.45
N THR A 14 21.56 6.13 -14.53
CA THR A 14 20.15 6.44 -14.62
C THR A 14 19.43 5.10 -14.58
N VAL A 15 19.21 4.55 -13.38
CA VAL A 15 18.17 3.53 -13.22
C VAL A 15 16.86 4.29 -13.28
N MET A 16 16.39 4.54 -14.51
CA MET A 16 15.07 5.05 -14.78
C MET A 16 14.12 3.91 -14.41
N PHE A 17 13.41 4.02 -13.28
CA PHE A 17 12.40 3.02 -12.96
C PHE A 17 11.31 3.18 -13.98
N MET A 18 11.04 2.10 -14.70
CA MET A 18 9.98 2.10 -15.68
C MET A 18 8.65 1.95 -14.95
N THR A 19 7.80 2.97 -14.98
CA THR A 19 6.36 2.81 -14.78
C THR A 19 5.79 1.85 -15.83
N VAL A 20 4.56 1.35 -15.68
CA VAL A 20 3.90 0.59 -16.77
C VAL A 20 3.90 1.42 -18.05
N ASP A 21 3.76 2.74 -17.94
CA ASP A 21 3.85 3.68 -19.06
C ASP A 21 5.26 3.77 -19.66
N ASP A 22 6.32 3.61 -18.86
CA ASP A 22 7.71 3.61 -19.33
C ASP A 22 8.12 2.26 -19.95
N VAL A 23 7.63 1.11 -19.43
CA VAL A 23 7.82 -0.22 -20.06
C VAL A 23 7.21 -0.25 -21.46
N ILE A 24 6.12 0.48 -21.67
CA ILE A 24 5.47 0.66 -22.97
C ILE A 24 6.29 1.53 -23.93
N SER A 25 7.20 2.40 -23.44
CA SER A 25 7.98 3.33 -24.26
C SER A 25 9.25 2.73 -24.88
N ASP A 26 9.82 1.67 -24.31
CA ASP A 26 11.18 1.19 -24.66
C ASP A 26 11.15 0.04 -25.69
N HIS A 27 10.02 -0.68 -25.74
CA HIS A 27 9.67 -1.51 -26.89
C HIS A 27 8.79 -0.69 -27.80
N ASN A 28 9.04 -0.73 -29.11
CA ASN A 28 8.36 -0.01 -30.20
C ASN A 28 6.84 -0.32 -30.30
N ILE A 29 6.08 -0.14 -29.20
CA ILE A 29 4.66 -0.39 -29.03
C ILE A 29 3.97 0.98 -29.02
N GLN A 30 4.06 1.68 -30.14
CA GLN A 30 3.18 2.81 -30.39
C GLN A 30 1.73 2.30 -30.32
N HIS A 31 0.96 2.83 -29.36
CA HIS A 31 -0.48 2.62 -29.16
C HIS A 31 -0.93 1.32 -28.46
N LEU A 32 -0.37 0.99 -27.29
CA LEU A 32 -1.08 0.06 -26.40
C LEU A 32 -2.27 0.78 -25.76
N GLN A 33 -3.46 0.64 -26.34
CA GLN A 33 -4.67 1.18 -25.73
C GLN A 33 -5.00 0.34 -24.49
N THR A 34 -4.89 0.96 -23.32
CA THR A 34 -5.34 0.37 -22.06
C THR A 34 -6.80 0.73 -21.81
N GLU A 35 -7.55 -0.22 -21.28
CA GLU A 35 -8.93 -0.03 -20.85
C GLU A 35 -9.05 -0.40 -19.37
N LYS A 36 -9.75 0.45 -18.63
CA LYS A 36 -10.06 0.21 -17.22
C LYS A 36 -11.48 -0.31 -17.08
N LEU A 37 -11.61 -1.48 -16.47
CA LEU A 37 -12.87 -2.15 -16.18
C LEU A 37 -13.08 -2.15 -14.67
N PHE A 38 -14.22 -1.62 -14.23
CA PHE A 38 -14.57 -1.52 -12.81
C PHE A 38 -15.72 -2.46 -12.50
N TYR A 39 -15.48 -3.43 -11.63
CA TYR A 39 -16.49 -4.38 -11.18
C TYR A 39 -16.91 -3.99 -9.77
N LEU A 40 -18.15 -3.52 -9.61
CA LEU A 40 -18.70 -3.04 -8.34
C LEU A 40 -19.73 -4.04 -7.81
N GLU A 41 -19.65 -4.40 -6.54
CA GLU A 41 -20.61 -5.34 -5.97
C GLU A 41 -21.95 -4.67 -5.66
N LYS A 42 -23.05 -5.36 -5.97
CA LYS A 42 -24.40 -4.94 -5.59
C LYS A 42 -24.61 -4.98 -4.08
N GLY A 43 -25.02 -3.84 -3.51
CA GLY A 43 -25.42 -3.74 -2.11
C GLY A 43 -24.27 -3.78 -1.09
N GLN A 44 -23.01 -3.81 -1.53
CA GLN A 44 -21.82 -3.71 -0.69
C GLN A 44 -20.76 -2.84 -1.38
N PHE A 45 -19.78 -2.36 -0.63
CA PHE A 45 -18.71 -1.49 -1.15
C PHE A 45 -17.41 -2.28 -1.34
N ARG A 46 -17.43 -3.21 -2.30
CA ARG A 46 -16.24 -3.88 -2.82
C ARG A 46 -16.11 -3.58 -4.31
N LEU A 47 -14.89 -3.28 -4.74
CA LEU A 47 -14.59 -2.91 -6.12
C LEU A 47 -13.34 -3.67 -6.58
N VAL A 48 -13.39 -4.20 -7.80
CA VAL A 48 -12.22 -4.69 -8.52
C VAL A 48 -11.99 -3.82 -9.74
N GLU A 49 -10.82 -3.23 -9.86
CA GLU A 49 -10.36 -2.55 -11.07
C GLU A 49 -9.42 -3.48 -11.82
N ARG A 50 -9.70 -3.73 -13.10
CA ARG A 50 -8.80 -4.43 -14.01
C ARG A 50 -8.36 -3.47 -15.11
N VAL A 51 -7.07 -3.45 -15.37
CA VAL A 51 -6.48 -2.72 -16.49
C VAL A 51 -6.11 -3.75 -17.56
N GLU A 52 -6.76 -3.68 -18.71
CA GLU A 52 -6.50 -4.54 -19.85
C GLU A 52 -5.76 -3.79 -20.94
N ALA A 53 -4.68 -4.36 -21.44
CA ALA A 53 -4.04 -3.91 -22.67
C ALA A 53 -4.68 -4.62 -23.86
N ARG A 54 -5.22 -3.84 -24.80
CA ARG A 54 -5.79 -4.37 -26.04
C ARG A 54 -4.76 -4.37 -27.16
N PHE A 55 -4.61 -5.50 -27.82
CA PHE A 55 -3.78 -5.65 -29.01
C PHE A 55 -4.61 -5.42 -30.28
N THR A 56 -3.93 -5.04 -31.35
CA THR A 56 -4.54 -4.80 -32.67
C THR A 56 -5.23 -6.01 -33.27
N ASN A 57 -4.86 -7.23 -32.84
CA ASN A 57 -5.50 -8.48 -33.23
C ASN A 57 -6.81 -8.79 -32.46
N GLY A 58 -7.28 -7.87 -31.60
CA GLY A 58 -8.48 -8.02 -30.79
C GLY A 58 -8.30 -8.83 -29.50
N SER A 59 -7.11 -9.40 -29.24
CA SER A 59 -6.83 -10.02 -27.95
C SER A 59 -6.57 -8.98 -26.87
N SER A 60 -6.89 -9.30 -25.61
CA SER A 60 -6.56 -8.47 -24.46
C SER A 60 -5.80 -9.28 -23.40
N ILE A 61 -4.90 -8.60 -22.69
CA ILE A 61 -4.23 -9.16 -21.51
C ILE A 61 -4.43 -8.23 -20.32
N THR A 62 -4.57 -8.82 -19.13
CA THR A 62 -4.56 -8.02 -17.89
C THR A 62 -3.14 -7.60 -17.58
N VAL A 63 -2.93 -6.29 -17.41
CA VAL A 63 -1.64 -5.71 -17.05
C VAL A 63 -1.61 -5.21 -15.61
N ALA A 64 -2.77 -4.87 -15.04
CA ALA A 64 -2.90 -4.55 -13.63
C ALA A 64 -4.26 -4.97 -13.08
N CYS A 65 -4.30 -5.21 -11.78
CA CYS A 65 -5.53 -5.50 -11.07
C CYS A 65 -5.47 -4.92 -9.65
N TYR A 66 -6.54 -4.29 -9.20
CA TYR A 66 -6.63 -3.65 -7.88
C TYR A 66 -7.94 -4.03 -7.20
N ARG A 67 -7.90 -4.19 -5.87
CA ARG A 67 -9.03 -4.62 -5.05
C ARG A 67 -9.24 -3.60 -3.95
N TYR A 68 -10.44 -3.06 -3.84
CA TYR A 68 -10.76 -1.99 -2.89
C TYR A 68 -11.85 -2.45 -1.92
N GLY A 69 -11.63 -2.17 -0.64
CA GLY A 69 -12.54 -2.53 0.45
C GLY A 69 -13.08 -1.34 1.25
N LYS A 70 -12.75 -0.10 0.87
CA LYS A 70 -13.16 1.11 1.60
C LYS A 70 -14.07 1.99 0.75
N ARG A 71 -15.30 2.17 1.21
CA ARG A 71 -16.34 2.95 0.53
C ARG A 71 -15.87 4.32 0.02
N LYS A 72 -15.30 5.17 0.89
CA LYS A 72 -14.83 6.52 0.51
C LYS A 72 -13.79 6.48 -0.63
N ILE A 73 -12.94 5.45 -0.64
CA ILE A 73 -11.93 5.28 -1.71
C ILE A 73 -12.61 4.84 -3.00
N ILE A 74 -13.52 3.86 -2.93
CA ILE A 74 -14.31 3.40 -4.09
C ILE A 74 -15.06 4.56 -4.73
N GLU A 75 -15.76 5.37 -3.92
CA GLU A 75 -16.45 6.57 -4.39
C GLU A 75 -15.48 7.54 -5.10
N ASN A 76 -14.30 7.79 -4.53
CA ASN A 76 -13.30 8.67 -5.14
C ASN A 76 -12.77 8.11 -6.48
N VAL A 77 -12.48 6.81 -6.54
CA VAL A 77 -12.01 6.12 -7.76
C VAL A 77 -13.06 6.24 -8.86
N LEU A 78 -14.31 5.86 -8.57
CA LEU A 78 -15.40 5.91 -9.54
C LEU A 78 -15.70 7.35 -10.02
N ASN A 79 -15.64 8.34 -9.11
CA ASN A 79 -15.85 9.75 -9.47
C ASN A 79 -14.73 10.33 -10.33
N SER A 80 -13.50 9.83 -10.18
CA SER A 80 -12.35 10.28 -10.96
C SER A 80 -12.35 9.75 -12.40
N GLU A 81 -13.07 8.66 -12.67
CA GLU A 81 -13.01 7.91 -13.93
C GLU A 81 -14.32 8.03 -14.72
N ARG A 82 -14.69 9.27 -15.10
CA ARG A 82 -15.99 9.61 -15.74
C ARG A 82 -16.34 8.87 -17.04
N ARG A 83 -15.38 8.18 -17.67
CA ARG A 83 -15.56 7.42 -18.92
C ARG A 83 -15.44 5.92 -18.72
N ALA A 84 -15.16 5.46 -17.51
CA ALA A 84 -14.90 4.05 -17.31
C ALA A 84 -16.18 3.23 -17.27
N LEU A 85 -16.07 1.99 -17.75
CA LEU A 85 -17.17 1.03 -17.71
C LEU A 85 -17.28 0.45 -16.29
N ILE A 86 -18.40 0.75 -15.63
CA ILE A 86 -18.76 0.19 -14.34
C ILE A 86 -19.73 -0.97 -14.56
N ILE A 87 -19.34 -2.16 -14.12
CA ILE A 87 -20.09 -3.40 -14.24
C ILE A 87 -20.53 -3.79 -12.83
N GLU A 88 -21.83 -3.70 -12.57
CA GLU A 88 -22.39 -4.17 -11.30
C GLU A 88 -22.57 -5.68 -11.31
N ILE A 89 -21.91 -6.35 -10.36
CA ILE A 89 -21.90 -7.82 -10.26
C ILE A 89 -22.43 -8.29 -8.91
N ASP A 90 -22.87 -9.55 -8.84
CA ASP A 90 -23.32 -10.14 -7.58
C ASP A 90 -22.15 -10.58 -6.69
N ARG A 91 -22.47 -11.04 -5.47
CA ARG A 91 -21.48 -11.50 -4.49
C ARG A 91 -20.61 -12.67 -5.00
N THR A 92 -21.22 -13.62 -5.70
CA THR A 92 -20.53 -14.83 -6.19
C THR A 92 -19.52 -14.44 -7.25
N GLU A 93 -19.95 -13.62 -8.20
CA GLU A 93 -19.10 -13.04 -9.24
C GLU A 93 -18.00 -12.17 -8.62
N MET A 94 -18.32 -11.34 -7.63
CA MET A 94 -17.33 -10.49 -6.95
C MET A 94 -16.24 -11.31 -6.27
N ASN A 95 -16.62 -12.36 -5.52
CA ASN A 95 -15.65 -13.25 -4.90
C ASN A 95 -14.77 -13.96 -5.94
N PHE A 96 -15.34 -14.36 -7.08
CA PHE A 96 -14.57 -14.91 -8.19
C PHE A 96 -13.55 -13.90 -8.74
N MET A 97 -13.97 -12.66 -8.97
CA MET A 97 -13.11 -11.58 -9.46
C MET A 97 -11.99 -11.23 -8.48
N LEU A 98 -12.29 -11.14 -7.17
CA LEU A 98 -11.31 -10.89 -6.11
C LEU A 98 -10.24 -11.98 -6.05
N ASN A 99 -10.64 -13.24 -6.19
CA ASN A 99 -9.72 -14.39 -6.20
C ASN A 99 -8.86 -14.40 -7.46
N LYS A 100 -9.45 -14.20 -8.64
CA LYS A 100 -8.68 -14.12 -9.90
C LYS A 100 -7.69 -12.97 -9.91
N CYS A 101 -8.09 -11.82 -9.38
CA CYS A 101 -7.21 -10.67 -9.20
C CYS A 101 -6.06 -10.99 -8.22
N SER A 102 -6.35 -11.70 -7.13
CA SER A 102 -5.36 -12.20 -6.18
C SER A 102 -4.31 -13.08 -6.86
N GLU A 103 -4.77 -14.12 -7.58
CA GLU A 103 -3.91 -15.07 -8.29
C GLU A 103 -3.03 -14.36 -9.33
N PHE A 104 -3.60 -13.41 -10.09
CA PHE A 104 -2.84 -12.61 -11.05
C PHE A 104 -1.72 -11.82 -10.38
N LEU A 105 -2.03 -11.14 -9.27
CA LEU A 105 -1.07 -10.32 -8.55
C LEU A 105 -0.02 -11.16 -7.84
N GLU A 106 -0.41 -12.27 -7.19
CA GLU A 106 0.53 -13.22 -6.58
C GLU A 106 1.52 -13.75 -7.62
N ASN A 107 1.05 -14.20 -8.78
CA ASN A 107 1.93 -14.70 -9.85
C ASN A 107 2.86 -13.64 -10.44
N THR A 108 2.44 -12.37 -10.43
CA THR A 108 3.23 -11.24 -10.93
C THR A 108 4.26 -10.76 -9.90
N ILE A 109 3.84 -10.61 -8.64
CA ILE A 109 4.66 -10.18 -7.49
C ILE A 109 5.70 -11.24 -7.12
N LEU A 110 5.35 -12.54 -7.21
CA LEU A 110 6.25 -13.61 -6.82
C LEU A 110 7.48 -13.75 -7.74
N ARG A 111 7.40 -13.27 -8.99
CA ARG A 111 8.48 -13.36 -9.99
C ARG A 111 9.51 -12.23 -9.96
N GLN A 112 9.26 -11.13 -9.23
CA GLN A 112 10.23 -10.05 -9.07
C GLN A 112 10.50 -9.78 -7.58
N PRO A 113 11.63 -10.27 -7.02
CA PRO A 113 11.96 -10.09 -5.60
C PRO A 113 12.35 -8.65 -5.24
N GLU A 114 12.83 -7.84 -6.19
CA GLU A 114 13.37 -6.49 -5.92
C GLU A 114 12.33 -5.36 -6.06
N SER A 115 11.18 -5.63 -6.68
CA SER A 115 10.09 -4.68 -6.93
C SER A 115 8.84 -5.09 -6.16
N GLY A 116 8.92 -5.06 -4.82
CA GLY A 116 7.80 -5.47 -3.97
C GLY A 116 6.50 -4.70 -4.30
N ILE A 117 5.48 -5.43 -4.80
CA ILE A 117 4.21 -4.96 -5.37
C ILE A 117 4.45 -3.91 -6.50
N PRO A 118 3.75 -3.95 -7.67
CA PRO A 118 3.71 -2.82 -8.59
C PRO A 118 2.91 -1.69 -7.96
N LEU A 119 3.46 -1.16 -6.87
CA LEU A 119 3.09 0.07 -6.24
C LEU A 119 3.69 1.12 -7.15
N SER A 120 2.83 1.88 -7.81
CA SER A 120 3.20 2.92 -8.76
C SER A 120 4.06 4.03 -8.11
N GLY A 121 4.42 3.91 -6.83
CA GLY A 121 5.05 4.96 -6.04
C GLY A 121 4.07 6.08 -5.73
N THR A 122 2.77 5.78 -5.71
CA THR A 122 1.71 6.79 -5.57
C THR A 122 0.91 6.54 -4.30
N SER A 123 0.16 7.55 -3.84
CA SER A 123 -0.77 7.45 -2.70
C SER A 123 -1.83 6.35 -2.82
N ARG A 124 -1.94 5.64 -3.95
CA ARG A 124 -2.89 4.53 -4.12
C ARG A 124 -2.42 3.21 -3.50
N ASP A 125 -1.16 3.13 -3.13
CA ASP A 125 -0.49 1.88 -2.73
C ASP A 125 -1.04 1.28 -1.41
N TYR A 126 -1.55 2.11 -0.49
CA TYR A 126 -2.23 1.68 0.73
C TYR A 126 -3.75 1.54 0.57
N GLN A 127 -4.30 1.97 -0.57
CA GLN A 127 -5.74 2.01 -0.83
C GLN A 127 -6.29 0.63 -1.23
N TYR A 128 -5.41 -0.26 -1.68
CA TYR A 128 -5.76 -1.59 -2.16
C TYR A 128 -5.61 -2.66 -1.08
N ILE A 129 -6.32 -3.78 -1.24
CA ILE A 129 -6.16 -4.97 -0.42
C ILE A 129 -5.02 -5.85 -0.99
N TYR A 130 -4.03 -6.14 -0.15
CA TYR A 130 -2.83 -6.92 -0.48
C TYR A 130 -3.18 -8.32 -1.01
N PRO A 131 -2.62 -8.77 -2.15
CA PRO A 131 -2.87 -10.08 -2.75
C PRO A 131 -2.77 -11.22 -1.76
N GLY A 132 -3.73 -12.14 -1.83
CA GLY A 132 -3.84 -13.30 -0.95
C GLY A 132 -4.54 -13.01 0.37
N THR A 133 -4.86 -11.74 0.66
CA THR A 133 -5.51 -11.30 1.89
C THR A 133 -6.86 -10.63 1.58
N LYS A 134 -7.70 -10.47 2.60
CA LYS A 134 -8.98 -9.75 2.52
C LYS A 134 -9.04 -8.51 3.44
N TRP A 135 -8.13 -8.43 4.41
CA TRP A 135 -8.08 -7.41 5.46
C TRP A 135 -6.83 -6.52 5.40
N CYS A 136 -5.77 -6.92 4.68
CA CYS A 136 -4.54 -6.11 4.62
C CYS A 136 -4.66 -4.97 3.60
N GLY A 137 -5.20 -3.83 4.01
CA GLY A 137 -5.27 -2.63 3.18
C GLY A 137 -6.27 -1.62 3.72
N SER A 138 -6.72 -0.69 2.89
CA SER A 138 -7.77 0.23 3.28
C SER A 138 -9.15 -0.44 3.25
N GLY A 139 -9.73 -0.62 4.44
CA GLY A 139 -11.00 -1.32 4.59
C GLY A 139 -10.84 -2.82 4.35
N THR A 140 -11.90 -3.50 3.94
CA THR A 140 -11.89 -4.96 3.79
C THR A 140 -12.74 -5.42 2.61
N VAL A 141 -12.31 -6.50 1.96
CA VAL A 141 -13.11 -7.21 0.94
C VAL A 141 -13.71 -8.52 1.48
N ALA A 142 -13.59 -8.75 2.79
CA ALA A 142 -14.16 -9.90 3.47
C ALA A 142 -15.68 -9.84 3.54
N ASN A 143 -16.35 -10.97 3.34
CA ASN A 143 -17.81 -11.06 3.47
C ASN A 143 -18.26 -11.04 4.94
N HIS A 144 -17.41 -11.51 5.86
CA HIS A 144 -17.64 -11.58 7.29
C HIS A 144 -16.32 -11.73 8.06
N TYR A 145 -16.34 -11.61 9.39
CA TYR A 145 -15.14 -11.66 10.24
C TYR A 145 -14.19 -12.85 9.98
N ASN A 146 -14.74 -14.06 9.80
CA ASN A 146 -13.93 -15.26 9.55
C ASN A 146 -13.54 -15.47 8.08
N ASP A 147 -13.90 -14.54 7.19
CA ASP A 147 -13.60 -14.65 5.76
C ASP A 147 -12.17 -14.15 5.52
N LEU A 148 -11.24 -15.09 5.40
CA LEU A 148 -9.81 -14.85 5.21
C LEU A 148 -9.40 -15.26 3.79
N GLY A 149 -8.32 -14.66 3.29
CA GLY A 149 -7.69 -15.01 2.02
C GLY A 149 -6.76 -16.24 2.12
N SER A 150 -6.09 -16.56 1.02
CA SER A 150 -5.12 -17.66 0.91
C SER A 150 -3.89 -17.47 1.83
N GLU A 151 -3.47 -16.23 2.05
CA GLU A 151 -2.38 -15.84 2.96
C GLU A 151 -2.90 -15.72 4.41
N MET A 152 -3.55 -16.78 4.89
CA MET A 152 -4.39 -16.77 6.09
C MET A 152 -3.70 -16.19 7.33
N GLN A 153 -2.45 -16.55 7.61
CA GLN A 153 -1.73 -16.07 8.80
C GLN A 153 -1.42 -14.57 8.74
N THR A 154 -1.07 -14.06 7.56
CA THR A 154 -0.86 -12.63 7.34
C THR A 154 -2.17 -11.87 7.46
N ASP A 155 -3.23 -12.41 6.85
CA ASP A 155 -4.56 -11.81 6.85
C ASP A 155 -5.17 -11.74 8.25
N LEU A 156 -4.88 -12.74 9.11
CA LEU A 156 -5.23 -12.71 10.54
C LEU A 156 -4.63 -11.50 11.26
N CYS A 157 -3.34 -11.20 11.02
CA CYS A 157 -2.69 -10.04 11.63
C CYS A 157 -3.37 -8.73 11.23
N CYS A 158 -3.71 -8.60 9.94
CA CYS A 158 -4.39 -7.40 9.42
C CYS A 158 -5.82 -7.29 9.94
N ARG A 159 -6.56 -8.40 10.01
CA ARG A 159 -7.89 -8.41 10.62
C ARG A 159 -7.82 -8.00 12.09
N GLU A 160 -6.87 -8.51 12.87
CA GLU A 160 -6.73 -8.10 14.27
C GLU A 160 -6.44 -6.60 14.40
N HIS A 161 -5.61 -6.05 13.50
CA HIS A 161 -5.30 -4.63 13.43
C HIS A 161 -6.51 -3.75 13.05
N ASP A 162 -7.32 -4.18 12.07
CA ASP A 162 -8.55 -3.49 11.64
C ASP A 162 -9.57 -3.31 12.78
N PHE A 163 -9.55 -4.22 13.77
CA PHE A 163 -10.40 -4.16 14.96
C PHE A 163 -9.74 -3.41 16.13
N CYS A 164 -8.76 -2.54 15.87
CA CYS A 164 -8.19 -1.66 16.88
C CYS A 164 -9.29 -0.79 17.53
N ASN A 165 -9.39 -0.85 18.86
CA ASN A 165 -10.44 -0.16 19.63
C ASN A 165 -10.31 1.37 19.62
N ASP A 166 -9.14 1.90 19.29
CA ASP A 166 -8.88 3.33 19.28
C ASP A 166 -8.19 3.75 17.98
N THR A 167 -8.96 4.45 17.15
CA THR A 167 -8.50 5.00 15.87
C THR A 167 -8.95 6.45 15.70
N ILE A 168 -8.23 7.17 14.83
CA ILE A 168 -8.62 8.48 14.31
C ILE A 168 -8.78 8.33 12.80
N GLU A 169 -10.04 8.40 12.33
CA GLU A 169 -10.33 8.35 10.91
C GLU A 169 -9.64 9.47 10.13
N SER A 170 -9.40 9.23 8.84
CA SER A 170 -8.84 10.24 7.94
C SER A 170 -9.67 11.53 7.96
N LYS A 171 -8.98 12.67 8.07
CA LYS A 171 -9.54 14.03 8.15
C LYS A 171 -10.41 14.29 9.39
N MET A 172 -10.40 13.40 10.38
CA MET A 172 -11.16 13.56 11.62
C MET A 172 -10.29 14.09 12.76
N ILE A 173 -10.95 14.64 13.77
CA ILE A 173 -10.32 15.18 14.99
C ILE A 173 -10.69 14.29 16.17
N LYS A 174 -9.70 13.90 16.97
CA LYS A 174 -9.89 13.18 18.23
C LYS A 174 -8.79 13.54 19.21
N TYR A 175 -9.12 13.69 20.49
CA TYR A 175 -8.16 14.04 21.55
C TYR A 175 -7.37 15.35 21.31
N GLY A 176 -7.93 16.27 20.51
CA GLY A 176 -7.24 17.50 20.10
C GLY A 176 -6.24 17.30 18.94
N LEU A 177 -6.06 16.07 18.45
CA LEU A 177 -5.26 15.75 17.27
C LEU A 177 -6.13 15.79 16.00
N ILE A 178 -5.62 16.42 14.94
CA ILE A 178 -6.22 16.40 13.60
C ILE A 178 -5.47 15.36 12.76
N ASN A 179 -6.15 14.32 12.31
CA ASN A 179 -5.56 13.38 11.36
C ASN A 179 -5.65 13.94 9.94
N GLU A 180 -4.66 14.75 9.56
CA GLU A 180 -4.57 15.31 8.20
C GLU A 180 -4.24 14.26 7.13
N ALA A 181 -3.88 13.03 7.51
CA ALA A 181 -3.58 11.98 6.55
C ALA A 181 -4.84 11.48 5.82
N ASP A 182 -4.64 10.87 4.66
CA ASP A 182 -5.67 10.20 3.86
C ASP A 182 -5.91 8.73 4.31
N TYR A 183 -5.18 8.28 5.32
CA TYR A 183 -5.35 6.99 5.99
C TYR A 183 -5.88 7.15 7.42
N THR A 184 -6.40 6.07 7.98
CA THR A 184 -6.83 6.00 9.38
C THR A 184 -5.60 5.73 10.25
N ARG A 185 -5.42 6.51 11.33
CA ARG A 185 -4.36 6.28 12.31
C ARG A 185 -4.89 5.43 13.44
N SER A 186 -4.13 4.42 13.85
CA SER A 186 -4.44 3.54 14.98
C SER A 186 -3.60 3.92 16.20
N HIS A 187 -4.05 3.48 17.38
CA HIS A 187 -3.24 3.62 18.60
C HIS A 187 -1.91 2.85 18.45
N CYS A 188 -0.82 3.40 19.00
CA CYS A 188 0.51 2.78 18.84
C CYS A 188 0.61 1.35 19.37
N ASP A 189 -0.17 0.98 20.39
CA ASP A 189 -0.23 -0.41 20.87
C ASP A 189 -0.78 -1.39 19.81
N CYS A 190 -1.72 -0.93 18.97
CA CYS A 190 -2.25 -1.75 17.88
C CYS A 190 -1.19 -1.95 16.80
N ASP A 191 -0.47 -0.90 16.44
CA ASP A 191 0.60 -0.97 15.43
C ASP A 191 1.78 -1.81 15.93
N GLU A 192 2.13 -1.74 17.22
CA GLU A 192 3.17 -2.60 17.80
C GLU A 192 2.76 -4.08 17.80
N LYS A 193 1.52 -4.39 18.19
CA LYS A 193 0.98 -5.76 18.11
C LYS A 193 0.96 -6.27 16.68
N PHE A 194 0.57 -5.42 15.73
CA PHE A 194 0.55 -5.75 14.32
C PHE A 194 1.95 -6.08 13.80
N SER A 195 2.95 -5.24 14.11
CA SER A 195 4.36 -5.49 13.78
C SER A 195 4.85 -6.83 14.34
N LYS A 196 4.56 -7.10 15.63
CA LYS A 196 4.93 -8.37 16.28
C LYS A 196 4.24 -9.57 15.63
N CYS A 197 2.96 -9.46 15.27
CA CYS A 197 2.21 -10.52 14.61
C CYS A 197 2.83 -10.86 13.25
N LEU A 198 3.10 -9.86 12.41
CA LEU A 198 3.72 -10.06 11.11
C LEU A 198 5.12 -10.67 11.22
N LYS A 199 5.95 -10.17 12.15
CA LYS A 199 7.31 -10.71 12.40
C LYS A 199 7.27 -12.16 12.88
N LYS A 200 6.26 -12.53 13.68
CA LYS A 200 6.06 -13.90 14.14
C LYS A 200 5.59 -14.82 13.00
N THR A 201 4.72 -14.33 12.13
CA THR A 201 4.23 -15.08 10.95
C THR A 201 5.36 -15.36 9.96
N ASN A 202 6.24 -14.38 9.71
CA ASN A 202 7.48 -14.51 8.92
C ASN A 202 7.30 -15.21 7.55
N THR A 203 6.18 -14.97 6.89
CA THR A 203 5.96 -15.38 5.49
C THR A 203 6.37 -14.25 4.55
N ARG A 204 6.52 -14.55 3.26
CA ARG A 204 6.78 -13.53 2.23
C ARG A 204 5.69 -12.45 2.23
N SER A 205 4.42 -12.84 2.35
CA SER A 205 3.28 -11.92 2.43
C SER A 205 3.35 -11.05 3.68
N ALA A 206 3.60 -11.63 4.86
CA ALA A 206 3.70 -10.88 6.11
C ALA A 206 4.84 -9.85 6.09
N ASN A 207 6.02 -10.27 5.61
CA ASN A 207 7.18 -9.38 5.51
C ASN A 207 6.96 -8.27 4.48
N ASN A 208 6.27 -8.54 3.37
CA ASN A 208 5.90 -7.50 2.40
C ASN A 208 4.90 -6.50 2.99
N VAL A 209 3.87 -6.97 3.70
CA VAL A 209 2.88 -6.10 4.37
C VAL A 209 3.56 -5.24 5.43
N GLY A 210 4.45 -5.82 6.25
CA GLY A 210 5.22 -5.09 7.26
C GLY A 210 6.12 -4.03 6.64
N ASN A 211 6.90 -4.39 5.62
CA ASN A 211 7.73 -3.43 4.89
C ASN A 211 6.90 -2.31 4.25
N LEU A 212 5.73 -2.62 3.69
CA LEU A 212 4.85 -1.63 3.11
C LEU A 212 4.33 -0.64 4.17
N PHE A 213 3.78 -1.15 5.27
CA PHE A 213 3.16 -0.34 6.33
C PHE A 213 4.18 0.52 7.07
N PHE A 214 5.24 -0.10 7.59
CA PHE A 214 6.18 0.55 8.52
C PHE A 214 7.34 1.26 7.80
N ASN A 215 7.81 0.74 6.66
CA ASN A 215 9.02 1.28 6.01
C ASN A 215 8.71 2.13 4.78
N LYS A 216 7.80 1.71 3.88
CA LYS A 216 7.51 2.49 2.66
C LYS A 216 6.54 3.63 2.97
N LEU A 217 5.39 3.30 3.54
CA LEU A 217 4.34 4.28 3.84
C LEU A 217 4.64 5.07 5.11
N THR A 218 5.37 4.47 6.06
CA THR A 218 5.67 5.00 7.40
C THR A 218 4.42 5.58 8.07
N LEU A 219 3.37 4.76 8.16
CA LEU A 219 2.11 5.19 8.74
C LEU A 219 2.30 5.50 10.24
N GLN A 220 1.97 6.73 10.63
CA GLN A 220 2.11 7.19 12.01
C GLN A 220 0.97 6.67 12.89
N CYS A 221 1.31 6.33 14.13
CA CYS A 221 0.34 6.00 15.18
C CYS A 221 0.16 7.16 16.15
N PHE A 222 -0.78 7.04 17.09
CA PHE A 222 -0.93 8.00 18.18
C PHE A 222 -0.96 7.30 19.54
N LYS A 223 -0.49 8.01 20.58
CA LYS A 223 -0.62 7.61 21.99
C LYS A 223 -0.50 8.82 22.91
N MET A 224 -0.84 8.64 24.17
CA MET A 224 -0.57 9.63 25.22
C MET A 224 0.85 9.40 25.77
N ASP A 225 1.67 10.45 25.77
CA ASP A 225 3.02 10.44 26.34
C ASP A 225 3.44 11.85 26.75
N HIS A 226 4.56 12.00 27.44
CA HIS A 226 5.13 13.32 27.74
C HIS A 226 5.42 14.09 26.43
N PRO A 227 5.38 15.43 26.43
CA PRO A 227 5.64 16.22 25.22
C PRO A 227 7.01 15.92 24.61
N ILE A 228 7.06 15.70 23.30
CA ILE A 228 8.30 15.45 22.56
C ILE A 228 9.13 16.75 22.53
N ILE A 229 10.38 16.68 23.00
CA ILE A 229 11.37 17.75 22.87
C ILE A 229 12.06 17.68 21.51
N LYS A 230 12.61 16.50 21.18
CA LYS A 230 13.31 16.26 19.92
C LYS A 230 13.44 14.78 19.63
N CYS A 231 13.80 14.47 18.39
CA CYS A 231 14.26 13.14 18.03
C CYS A 231 15.72 12.94 18.44
N LEU A 232 16.03 11.78 19.01
CA LEU A 232 17.38 11.35 19.41
C LEU A 232 18.06 10.51 18.33
N SER A 233 17.30 9.70 17.60
CA SER A 233 17.82 8.79 16.58
C SER A 233 16.91 8.77 15.36
N PHE A 234 17.49 8.98 14.18
CA PHE A 234 16.77 8.99 12.91
C PHE A 234 17.14 7.76 12.08
N ARG A 235 16.14 7.10 11.49
CA ARG A 235 16.35 6.04 10.52
C ARG A 235 16.08 6.53 9.10
N ARG A 236 17.16 6.63 8.33
CA ARG A 236 17.08 6.99 6.91
C ARG A 236 16.91 5.75 6.06
N HIS A 237 15.93 5.80 5.16
CA HIS A 237 15.65 4.70 4.24
C HIS A 237 15.19 5.26 2.90
N TRP A 238 15.45 4.49 1.84
CA TRP A 238 15.04 4.84 0.49
C TRP A 238 13.62 4.34 0.25
N VAL A 239 12.75 5.26 -0.13
CA VAL A 239 11.40 4.94 -0.60
C VAL A 239 11.31 5.42 -2.04
N PHE A 240 11.40 4.47 -2.97
CA PHE A 240 11.53 4.74 -4.40
C PHE A 240 12.72 5.69 -4.69
N PHE A 241 12.45 6.93 -5.08
CA PHE A 241 13.43 7.97 -5.41
C PHE A 241 13.68 8.99 -4.30
N SER A 242 12.96 8.88 -3.18
CA SER A 242 13.02 9.86 -2.11
C SER A 242 13.69 9.27 -0.88
N ARG A 243 14.59 10.05 -0.29
CA ARG A 243 15.11 9.74 1.06
C ARG A 243 14.04 10.10 2.07
N LYS A 244 13.61 9.10 2.83
CA LYS A 244 12.69 9.26 3.94
C LYS A 244 13.44 9.10 5.25
N GLU A 245 12.97 9.83 6.26
CA GLU A 245 13.55 9.83 7.59
C GLU A 245 12.40 9.68 8.59
N THR A 246 12.52 8.69 9.47
CA THR A 246 11.60 8.46 10.60
C THR A 246 12.38 8.59 11.90
N CYS A 247 11.75 9.15 12.92
CA CYS A 247 12.32 9.17 14.25
C CYS A 247 12.14 7.81 14.93
N GLU A 248 13.24 7.21 15.37
CA GLU A 248 13.19 5.98 16.14
C GLU A 248 12.98 6.31 17.62
N ASP A 249 13.86 7.11 18.23
CA ASP A 249 13.78 7.41 19.66
C ASP A 249 13.56 8.90 19.92
N TYR A 250 12.67 9.21 20.87
CA TYR A 250 12.28 10.56 21.22
C TYR A 250 12.82 10.94 22.60
N GLU A 251 13.23 12.20 22.75
CA GLU A 251 13.42 12.83 24.06
C GLU A 251 12.13 13.52 24.48
N PHE A 252 11.75 13.37 25.74
CA PHE A 252 10.49 13.87 26.28
C PHE A 252 10.70 14.83 27.44
N ASP A 253 9.83 15.85 27.54
CA ASP A 253 9.76 16.72 28.71
C ASP A 253 8.94 16.08 29.82
N LYS A 254 9.65 15.42 30.74
CA LYS A 254 9.03 14.72 31.88
C LYS A 254 8.45 15.65 32.95
N HIS A 255 8.69 16.96 32.86
CA HIS A 255 8.13 17.94 33.80
C HIS A 255 6.72 18.38 33.41
N LEU A 256 6.32 18.20 32.15
CA LEU A 256 4.99 18.51 31.66
C LEU A 256 4.08 17.29 31.71
N PRO A 257 2.76 17.47 31.95
CA PRO A 257 1.81 16.36 31.93
C PRO A 257 1.74 15.71 30.52
N PRO A 258 1.45 14.40 30.44
CA PRO A 258 1.29 13.72 29.15
C PRO A 258 0.19 14.32 28.26
N THR A 259 0.43 14.32 26.95
CA THR A 259 -0.50 14.77 25.93
C THR A 259 -0.58 13.75 24.79
N TRP A 260 -1.71 13.78 24.05
CA TRP A 260 -1.87 12.95 22.86
C TRP A 260 -1.01 13.51 21.73
N GLN A 261 -0.19 12.64 21.13
CA GLN A 261 0.76 13.00 20.09
C GLN A 261 0.84 11.89 19.03
N PHE A 262 1.34 12.24 17.84
CA PHE A 262 1.64 11.28 16.79
C PHE A 262 3.10 10.82 16.86
N PHE A 263 3.33 9.56 16.53
CA PHE A 263 4.64 8.92 16.57
C PHE A 263 4.93 8.22 15.24
N ASP A 264 6.19 8.31 14.82
CA ASP A 264 6.67 7.57 13.66
C ASP A 264 6.73 6.07 13.96
N PRO A 265 6.49 5.22 12.95
CA PRO A 265 6.65 3.80 13.13
C PRO A 265 8.12 3.42 13.32
N LYS A 266 8.36 2.46 14.21
CA LYS A 266 9.64 1.74 14.28
C LYS A 266 9.86 0.94 13.00
N TYR A 267 11.09 0.93 12.51
CA TYR A 267 11.41 0.19 11.29
C TYR A 267 11.14 -1.32 11.42
N TYR A 268 10.57 -1.87 10.36
CA TYR A 268 10.28 -3.30 10.24
C TYR A 268 11.48 -4.00 9.60
N GLU A 269 12.24 -4.71 10.44
CA GLU A 269 13.40 -5.53 10.03
C GLU A 269 13.00 -6.87 9.41
#